data_AF-A0A645JFR3-F1
#
_entry.id   AF-A0A645JFR3-F1
#
_cell.length_a   1.000
_cell.length_b   1.000
_cell.length_c   1.000
_cell.angle_alpha   90.00
_cell.angle_beta   90.00
_cell.angle_gamma   90.00
#
_symmetry.space_group_name_H-M   'P 1'
#
loop_
_entity.id
_entity.type
_entity.pdbx_description
1 polymer ?
#
loop_
_entity_poly.entity_id
_entity_poly.type
_entity_poly.pdbx_seq_one_letter_code
_entity_poly.pdbx_strand_id
1 'polypeptide(L)'
;MVFANEGMIDLITAIYVVYGNNIGSCLSSLIIGLASPLAGKRVAAAHIILNIVGALMFLPFTKLFAYFMLQVSPEIPGQIALAHTTFNVVSSLIVIPFAKQFARLIMLLVPDTKYY
;
A
#
# COMPACT_ATOMS: atom_id res chain seq x y z
N MET A 1 12.19 5.12 9.69
CA MET A 1 13.49 4.93 9.00
C MET A 1 14.68 5.24 9.90
N VAL A 2 14.60 6.25 10.77
CA VAL A 2 15.64 6.57 11.78
C VAL A 2 16.07 5.35 12.60
N PHE A 3 15.12 4.57 13.14
CA PHE A 3 15.43 3.35 13.92
C PHE A 3 16.22 2.28 13.16
N ALA A 4 16.02 2.14 11.84
CA ALA A 4 16.80 1.21 11.04
C ALA A 4 18.23 1.73 10.80
N ASN A 5 18.36 3.05 10.65
CA ASN A 5 19.66 3.72 10.50
C ASN A 5 20.49 3.68 11.79
N GLU A 6 19.85 3.68 12.95
CA GLU A 6 20.48 3.48 14.26
C GLU A 6 20.73 2.00 14.60
N GLY A 7 20.45 1.08 13.67
CA GLY A 7 20.65 -0.36 13.86
C GLY A 7 19.67 -1.01 14.84
N MET A 8 18.62 -0.29 15.28
CA MET A 8 17.62 -0.82 16.22
C MET A 8 16.67 -1.83 15.57
N ILE A 9 16.44 -1.73 14.27
CA ILE A 9 15.64 -2.68 13.49
C ILE A 9 16.37 -3.10 12.21
N ASP A 10 16.22 -4.36 11.82
CA ASP A 10 16.78 -4.88 10.57
C ASP A 10 15.91 -4.50 9.35
N LEU A 11 16.43 -4.73 8.14
CA LEU A 11 15.74 -4.40 6.90
C LEU A 11 14.38 -5.11 6.77
N ILE A 12 14.27 -6.36 7.20
CA ILE A 12 13.03 -7.13 7.14
C ILE A 12 11.97 -6.48 8.04
N THR A 13 12.32 -6.13 9.27
CA THR A 13 11.42 -5.41 10.18
C THR A 13 11.04 -4.06 9.61
N ALA A 14 11.99 -3.32 9.03
CA ALA A 14 11.70 -2.04 8.37
C ALA A 14 10.72 -2.19 7.20
N ILE A 15 10.80 -3.26 6.41
CA ILE A 15 9.86 -3.55 5.32
C ILE A 15 8.46 -3.86 5.86
N TYR A 16 8.32 -4.60 6.97
CA TYR A 16 7.01 -4.78 7.61
C TYR A 16 6.42 -3.45 8.07
N VAL A 17 7.24 -2.55 8.62
CA VAL A 17 6.83 -1.19 8.96
C VAL A 17 6.39 -0.41 7.71
N VAL A 18 7.05 -0.58 6.57
CA VAL A 18 6.64 0.03 5.29
C VAL A 18 5.24 -0.44 4.88
N TYR A 19 4.93 -1.74 4.98
CA TYR A 19 3.58 -2.23 4.69
C TYR A 19 2.54 -1.61 5.63
N GLY A 20 2.82 -1.60 6.93
CA GLY A 20 1.96 -0.98 7.94
C GLY A 20 1.75 0.51 7.70
N ASN A 21 2.80 1.24 7.32
CA ASN A 21 2.74 2.68 7.02
C ASN A 21 1.88 2.96 5.77
N ASN A 22 1.93 2.12 4.74
CA ASN A 22 1.09 2.29 3.55
C ASN A 22 -0.40 2.04 3.84
N ILE A 23 -0.72 1.09 4.73
CA ILE A 23 -2.10 0.90 5.19
C ILE A 23 -2.52 2.05 6.11
N GLY A 24 -1.65 2.45 7.04
CA GLY A 24 -1.93 3.51 8.03
C GLY A 24 -2.12 4.89 7.40
N SER A 25 -1.37 5.23 6.34
CA SER A 25 -1.51 6.50 5.62
C SER A 25 -2.88 6.66 4.96
N CYS A 26 -3.59 5.56 4.70
CA CYS A 26 -4.95 5.58 4.16
C CYS A 26 -5.98 6.09 5.17
N LEU A 27 -5.68 6.12 6.48
CA LEU A 27 -6.63 6.55 7.51
C LEU A 27 -7.16 7.96 7.26
N SER A 28 -6.27 8.90 6.92
CA SER A 28 -6.67 10.27 6.57
C SER A 28 -7.60 10.30 5.35
N SER A 29 -7.29 9.51 4.32
CA SER A 29 -8.13 9.41 3.12
C SER A 29 -9.51 8.81 3.41
N LEU A 30 -9.61 7.86 4.35
CA LEU A 30 -10.89 7.32 4.81
C LEU A 30 -11.71 8.39 5.53
N ILE A 31 -11.11 9.10 6.48
CA ILE A 31 -11.78 10.17 7.25
C ILE A 31 -12.29 11.26 6.31
N ILE A 32 -11.43 11.74 5.40
CA ILE A 32 -11.79 12.74 4.38
C ILE A 32 -12.86 12.18 3.43
N GLY A 33 -12.77 10.90 3.10
CA GLY A 33 -13.74 10.20 2.26
C GLY A 33 -15.15 10.29 2.82
N LEU A 34 -15.36 10.18 4.14
CA LEU A 34 -16.68 10.24 4.75
C LEU A 34 -17.46 11.53 4.41
N ALA A 35 -16.76 12.66 4.34
CA ALA A 35 -17.32 13.97 3.99
C ALA A 35 -17.27 14.28 2.48
N SER A 36 -16.65 13.42 1.68
CA SER A 36 -16.44 13.64 0.24
C SER A 36 -17.66 13.23 -0.60
N PRO A 37 -17.80 13.76 -1.83
CA PRO A 37 -18.73 13.21 -2.83
C PRO A 37 -18.48 11.72 -3.10
N LEU A 38 -19.44 11.03 -3.72
CA LEU A 38 -19.36 9.58 -3.99
C LEU A 38 -18.05 9.16 -4.67
N ALA A 39 -17.57 9.95 -5.62
CA ALA A 39 -16.27 9.71 -6.27
C ALA A 39 -15.11 9.70 -5.28
N GLY A 40 -15.06 10.65 -4.34
CA GLY A 40 -14.02 10.71 -3.30
C GLY A 40 -14.11 9.54 -2.32
N LYS A 41 -15.32 9.13 -1.93
CA LYS A 41 -15.53 7.91 -1.11
C LYS A 41 -14.99 6.66 -1.79
N ARG A 42 -15.26 6.52 -3.10
CA ARG A 42 -14.76 5.39 -3.91
C ARG A 42 -13.23 5.41 -4.06
N VAL A 43 -12.62 6.58 -4.22
CA VAL A 43 -11.16 6.73 -4.25
C VAL A 43 -10.53 6.33 -2.91
N ALA A 44 -11.10 6.78 -1.78
CA ALA A 44 -10.62 6.40 -0.46
C ALA A 44 -10.71 4.89 -0.21
N ALA A 45 -11.83 4.27 -0.59
CA ALA A 45 -12.01 2.81 -0.51
C ALA A 45 -11.02 2.05 -1.42
N ALA A 46 -10.85 2.51 -2.66
CA ALA A 46 -9.88 1.94 -3.59
C ALA A 46 -8.45 2.00 -3.02
N HIS A 47 -8.09 3.15 -2.42
CA HIS A 47 -6.75 3.37 -1.88
C HIS A 47 -6.44 2.40 -0.72
N ILE A 48 -7.34 2.25 0.26
CA ILE A 48 -7.09 1.31 1.37
C ILE A 48 -7.07 -0.14 0.91
N ILE A 49 -7.98 -0.53 0.01
CA ILE A 49 -8.06 -1.92 -0.47
C ILE A 49 -6.80 -2.27 -1.28
N LEU A 50 -6.33 -1.36 -2.13
CA LEU A 50 -5.10 -1.54 -2.89
C LEU A 50 -3.90 -1.80 -1.97
N ASN A 51 -3.76 -1.03 -0.89
CA ASN A 51 -2.66 -1.17 0.07
C ASN A 51 -2.76 -2.46 0.90
N ILE A 52 -3.97 -2.86 1.33
CA ILE A 52 -4.18 -4.11 2.06
C ILE A 52 -3.87 -5.31 1.15
N VAL A 53 -4.42 -5.35 -0.06
CA VAL A 53 -4.19 -6.45 -1.00
C VAL A 53 -2.71 -6.50 -1.42
N GLY A 54 -2.11 -5.34 -1.69
CA GLY A 54 -0.67 -5.21 -1.91
C GLY A 54 0.15 -5.84 -0.78
N ALA A 55 -0.13 -5.47 0.48
CA ALA A 55 0.56 -6.02 1.64
C ALA A 55 0.39 -7.54 1.72
N LEU A 56 -0.83 -8.06 1.58
CA LEU A 56 -1.08 -9.50 1.60
C LEU A 56 -0.34 -10.26 0.49
N MET A 57 -0.19 -9.66 -0.69
CA MET A 57 0.59 -10.26 -1.78
C MET A 57 2.09 -10.27 -1.49
N PHE A 58 2.62 -9.22 -0.88
CA PHE A 58 4.07 -9.09 -0.61
C PHE A 58 4.54 -9.84 0.64
N LEU A 59 3.69 -9.97 1.68
CA LEU A 59 4.00 -10.63 2.94
C LEU A 59 4.73 -11.99 2.79
N PRO A 60 4.24 -12.97 2.02
CA PRO A 60 4.91 -14.27 1.88
C PRO A 60 6.28 -14.18 1.20
N PHE A 61 6.53 -13.13 0.40
CA PHE A 61 7.77 -12.93 -0.33
C PHE A 61 8.72 -11.92 0.33
N THR A 62 8.44 -11.46 1.55
CA THR A 62 9.18 -10.36 2.19
C THR A 62 10.70 -10.61 2.25
N LYS A 63 11.14 -11.84 2.55
CA LYS A 63 12.57 -12.18 2.59
C LYS A 63 13.23 -12.05 1.21
N LEU A 64 12.57 -12.55 0.17
CA LEU A 64 13.03 -12.44 -1.21
C LEU A 64 13.05 -10.98 -1.66
N PHE A 65 12.02 -10.21 -1.28
CA PHE A 65 11.95 -8.80 -1.57
C PHE A 65 13.09 -8.01 -0.91
N ALA A 66 13.37 -8.27 0.38
CA ALA A 66 14.49 -7.68 1.10
C ALA A 66 15.84 -8.02 0.43
N TYR A 67 16.03 -9.27 -0.01
CA TYR A 67 17.22 -9.68 -0.76
C TYR A 67 17.44 -8.84 -2.02
N PHE A 68 16.38 -8.57 -2.80
CA PHE A 68 16.51 -7.69 -3.97
C PHE A 68 16.90 -6.26 -3.60
N MET A 69 16.34 -5.70 -2.52
CA MET A 69 16.68 -4.35 -2.10
C MET A 69 18.18 -4.22 -1.73
N LEU A 70 18.75 -5.24 -1.08
CA LEU A 70 20.18 -5.29 -0.76
C LEU A 70 21.08 -5.24 -2.00
N GLN A 71 20.61 -5.75 -3.15
CA GLN A 71 21.39 -5.75 -4.40
C GLN A 71 21.36 -4.39 -5.13
N VAL A 72 20.35 -3.58 -4.87
CA VAL A 72 20.12 -2.32 -5.61
C VAL A 72 20.71 -1.12 -4.87
N SER A 73 20.69 -1.12 -3.54
CA SER A 73 21.22 -0.02 -2.75
C SER A 73 22.19 -0.50 -1.65
N PRO A 74 23.37 0.15 -1.50
CA PRO A 74 24.34 -0.22 -0.48
C PRO A 74 23.95 0.23 0.94
N GLU A 75 23.01 1.17 1.07
CA GLU A 75 22.65 1.78 2.35
C GLU A 75 21.22 1.40 2.76
N ILE A 76 21.01 1.15 4.06
CA ILE A 76 19.70 0.78 4.62
C ILE A 76 18.61 1.81 4.29
N PRO A 77 18.81 3.14 4.41
CA PRO A 77 17.79 4.12 4.03
C PRO A 77 17.37 4.00 2.56
N GLY A 78 18.32 3.78 1.65
CA GLY A 78 18.04 3.58 0.23
C GLY A 78 17.27 2.30 -0.05
N GLN A 79 17.61 1.21 0.65
CA GLN A 79 16.90 -0.07 0.56
C GLN A 79 15.43 0.06 1.01
N ILE A 80 15.17 0.78 2.10
CA ILE A 80 13.81 1.00 2.60
C ILE A 80 13.02 1.90 1.64
N ALA A 81 13.64 2.95 1.11
CA ALA A 81 13.00 3.83 0.13
C ALA A 81 12.62 3.07 -1.15
N LEU A 82 13.53 2.25 -1.69
CA LEU A 82 13.26 1.39 -2.84
C LEU A 82 12.18 0.36 -2.54
N ALA A 83 12.17 -0.22 -1.34
CA ALA A 83 11.14 -1.16 -0.93
C ALA A 83 9.76 -0.49 -0.95
N HIS A 84 9.67 0.73 -0.41
CA HIS A 84 8.43 1.50 -0.39
C HIS A 84 7.92 1.84 -1.79
N THR A 85 8.77 2.40 -2.64
CA THR A 85 8.40 2.73 -4.02
C THR A 85 8.00 1.50 -4.81
N THR A 86 8.79 0.42 -4.73
CA THR A 86 8.52 -0.83 -5.45
C THR A 86 7.21 -1.45 -5.01
N PHE A 87 6.95 -1.51 -3.70
CA PHE A 87 5.69 -2.00 -3.14
C PHE A 87 4.48 -1.25 -3.74
N ASN A 88 4.51 0.09 -3.75
CA ASN A 88 3.40 0.91 -4.23
C ASN A 88 3.19 0.80 -5.76
N VAL A 89 4.28 0.82 -6.52
CA VAL A 89 4.23 0.72 -7.99
C VAL A 89 3.74 -0.66 -8.41
N VAL A 90 4.32 -1.73 -7.87
CA VAL A 90 3.94 -3.11 -8.24
C VAL A 90 2.50 -3.41 -7.83
N SER A 91 2.09 -3.04 -6.62
CA SER A 91 0.70 -3.25 -6.16
C SER A 91 -0.31 -2.54 -7.08
N SER A 92 0.01 -1.31 -7.52
CA SER A 92 -0.82 -0.56 -8.47
C SER A 92 -0.87 -1.22 -9.85
N LEU A 93 0.27 -1.64 -10.38
CA LEU A 93 0.36 -2.30 -11.69
C LEU A 93 -0.40 -3.63 -11.73
N ILE A 94 -0.37 -4.41 -10.66
CA ILE A 94 -1.10 -5.69 -10.57
C ILE A 94 -2.61 -5.48 -10.71
N VAL A 95 -3.15 -4.36 -10.26
CA VAL A 95 -4.60 -4.08 -10.34
C VAL A 95 -5.04 -3.65 -11.74
N ILE A 96 -4.16 -3.08 -12.55
CA ILE A 96 -4.48 -2.60 -13.92
C ILE A 96 -5.20 -3.66 -14.79
N PRO A 97 -4.71 -4.90 -14.95
CA PRO A 97 -5.40 -5.92 -15.74
C PRO A 97 -6.79 -6.28 -15.20
N PHE A 98 -7.05 -6.02 -13.92
CA PHE A 98 -8.33 -6.27 -13.25
C PHE A 98 -9.10 -4.98 -12.92
N ALA A 99 -8.75 -3.85 -13.55
CA ALA A 99 -9.29 -2.53 -13.18
C ALA A 99 -10.82 -2.48 -13.23
N LYS A 100 -11.47 -3.17 -14.18
CA LYS A 100 -12.93 -3.24 -14.28
C LYS A 100 -13.55 -3.99 -13.11
N GLN A 101 -12.96 -5.12 -12.71
CA GLN A 101 -13.40 -5.95 -11.60
C GLN A 101 -13.18 -5.24 -10.27
N PHE A 102 -12.01 -4.61 -10.12
CA PHE A 102 -11.69 -3.78 -8.98
C PHE A 102 -12.68 -2.62 -8.84
N ALA A 103 -12.95 -1.88 -9.93
CA ALA A 103 -13.96 -0.82 -9.92
C ALA A 103 -15.35 -1.33 -9.50
N ARG A 104 -15.78 -2.51 -9.98
CA ARG A 104 -17.05 -3.13 -9.54
C ARG A 104 -17.05 -3.46 -8.05
N LEU A 105 -15.96 -4.01 -7.52
CA LEU A 105 -15.81 -4.26 -6.08
C LEU A 105 -15.97 -2.97 -5.28
N ILE A 106 -15.31 -1.88 -5.71
CA ILE A 106 -15.41 -0.58 -5.04
C ILE A 106 -16.83 -0.01 -5.12
N MET A 107 -17.52 -0.14 -6.26
CA MET A 107 -18.92 0.31 -6.38
C MET A 107 -19.89 -0.53 -5.55
N LEU A 108 -19.60 -1.81 -5.33
CA LEU A 108 -20.37 -2.69 -4.45
C LEU A 108 -20.18 -2.31 -2.97
N LEU A 109 -18.94 -2.03 -2.56
CA LEU A 109 -18.61 -1.62 -1.19
C LEU A 109 -19.05 -0.20 -0.87
N VAL A 110 -19.05 0.69 -1.88
CA VAL A 110 -19.47 2.09 -1.77
C VAL A 110 -20.57 2.36 -2.82
N PRO A 111 -21.82 1.94 -2.52
CA PRO A 111 -22.95 2.11 -3.42
C PRO A 111 -23.35 3.57 -3.56
N ASP A 112 -24.00 3.89 -4.68
CA ASP A 112 -24.64 5.20 -4.83
C ASP A 112 -25.94 5.22 -4.04
N THR A 113 -26.03 6.09 -3.03
CA THR A 113 -27.21 6.22 -2.17
C THR A 113 -28.30 7.12 -2.77
N LYS A 114 -28.15 7.64 -4.00
CA LYS A 114 -29.14 8.54 -4.64
C LYS A 114 -30.37 7.87 -5.29
N TYR A 115 -30.73 6.63 -4.92
CA TYR A 115 -31.95 5.97 -5.43
C TYR A 115 -32.76 5.25 -4.33
N TYR A 116 -33.14 5.97 -3.27
CA TYR A 116 -34.31 5.67 -2.43
C TYR A 116 -35.00 6.98 -2.05
#